data_AF-A0A1M7HRA2-F1
#
_entry.id   AF-A0A1M7HRA2-F1
#
_cell.length_a   1.000
_cell.length_b   1.000
_cell.length_c   1.000
_cell.angle_alpha   90.00
_cell.angle_beta   90.00
_cell.angle_gamma   90.00
#
_symmetry.space_group_name_H-M   'P 1'
#
loop_
_entity.id
_entity.type
_entity.pdbx_description
1 polymer ?
#
loop_
_entity_poly.entity_id
_entity_poly.type
_entity_poly.pdbx_seq_one_letter_code
_entity_poly.pdbx_strand_id
1 'polypeptide(L)'
;MPPLLYTALFEALGAVALWTMVTDIRAGSTTNRGMTIDARENPGGFYLVMFAKGAFACFAAATLLHTLGLIGDPVAWVHETFPFLKVR
;
A
#
# COMPACT_ATOMS: atom_id res chain seq x y z
N MET A 1 14.13 7.62 -13.94
CA MET A 1 13.17 8.76 -14.01
C MET A 1 13.53 9.76 -12.91
N PRO A 2 13.15 11.04 -13.00
CA PRO A 2 13.45 12.04 -11.97
C PRO A 2 12.97 11.58 -10.58
N PRO A 3 13.74 11.76 -9.49
CA PRO A 3 13.39 11.29 -8.14
C PRO A 3 12.01 11.77 -7.65
N LEU A 4 11.60 12.97 -8.08
CA LEU A 4 10.32 13.57 -7.72
C LEU A 4 9.12 12.87 -8.40
N LEU A 5 9.30 12.32 -9.60
CA LEU A 5 8.23 11.66 -10.35
C LEU A 5 7.86 10.30 -9.74
N TYR A 6 8.84 9.53 -9.28
CA TYR A 6 8.58 8.26 -8.58
C TYR A 6 7.80 8.51 -7.29
N THR A 7 8.19 9.52 -6.55
CA THR A 7 7.58 9.86 -5.26
C THR A 7 6.15 10.33 -5.41
N ALA A 8 5.89 11.25 -6.36
CA ALA A 8 4.54 11.70 -6.64
C ALA A 8 3.62 10.54 -7.07
N LEU A 9 4.13 9.57 -7.82
CA LEU A 9 3.38 8.37 -8.22
C LEU A 9 3.06 7.46 -7.03
N PHE A 10 4.04 7.18 -6.17
CA PHE A 10 3.83 6.34 -4.98
C PHE A 10 2.93 7.01 -3.95
N GLU A 11 3.04 8.33 -3.77
CA GLU A 11 2.12 9.09 -2.92
C GLU A 11 0.69 9.08 -3.47
N ALA A 12 0.50 9.28 -4.77
CA ALA A 12 -0.82 9.21 -5.38
C ALA A 12 -1.45 7.81 -5.19
N LEU A 13 -0.66 6.75 -5.37
CA LEU A 13 -1.10 5.38 -5.12
C LEU A 13 -1.42 5.14 -3.63
N GLY A 14 -0.60 5.67 -2.72
CA GLY A 14 -0.83 5.59 -1.27
C GLY A 14 -2.09 6.32 -0.83
N ALA A 15 -2.36 7.51 -1.38
CA ALA A 15 -3.56 8.28 -1.10
C ALA A 15 -4.82 7.55 -1.61
N VAL A 16 -4.77 6.96 -2.81
CA VAL A 16 -5.85 6.13 -3.35
C VAL A 16 -6.05 4.87 -2.49
N ALA A 17 -4.96 4.22 -2.05
CA ALA A 17 -5.04 3.06 -1.16
C ALA A 17 -5.72 3.42 0.17
N LEU A 18 -5.34 4.54 0.79
CA LEU A 18 -5.98 5.05 2.01
C LEU A 18 -7.45 5.36 1.79
N TRP A 19 -7.78 6.06 0.71
CA TRP A 19 -9.16 6.37 0.37
C TRP A 19 -10.02 5.11 0.25
N THR A 20 -9.56 4.14 -0.56
CA THR A 20 -10.29 2.88 -0.76
C THR A 20 -10.38 2.05 0.53
N MET A 21 -9.37 2.11 1.38
CA MET A 21 -9.40 1.44 2.68
C MET A 21 -10.45 2.08 3.61
N VAL A 22 -10.53 3.41 3.67
CA VAL A 22 -11.54 4.12 4.46
C VAL A 22 -12.95 3.84 3.95
N THR A 23 -13.15 3.82 2.63
CA THR A 23 -14.47 3.49 2.06
C THR A 23 -14.89 2.06 2.39
N ASP A 24 -13.98 1.10 2.30
CA ASP A 24 -14.30 -0.31 2.54
C ASP A 24 -14.55 -0.59 4.03
N ILE A 25 -13.80 0.05 4.92
CA ILE A 25 -14.04 -0.03 6.38
C ILE A 25 -15.42 0.53 6.72
N ARG A 26 -15.80 1.67 6.11
CA ARG A 26 -17.13 2.26 6.32
C ARG A 26 -18.26 1.40 5.75
N ALA A 27 -18.03 0.76 4.60
CA ALA A 27 -18.98 -0.14 3.99
C ALA A 27 -19.10 -1.49 4.72
N GLY A 28 -18.04 -1.91 5.42
CA GLY A 28 -17.94 -3.25 6.00
C GLY A 28 -17.71 -4.35 4.96
N SER A 29 -17.37 -3.98 3.73
CA SER A 29 -17.14 -4.91 2.62
C SER A 29 -16.09 -4.35 1.68
N THR A 30 -15.27 -5.22 1.09
CA THR A 30 -14.29 -4.86 0.05
C THR A 30 -14.63 -5.61 -1.24
N THR A 31 -14.66 -4.91 -2.37
CA THR A 31 -14.84 -5.54 -3.68
C THR A 31 -13.53 -5.43 -4.48
N ASN A 32 -13.02 -6.57 -4.94
CA ASN A 32 -11.85 -6.61 -5.81
C ASN A 32 -12.06 -7.63 -6.93
N ARG A 33 -11.90 -7.19 -8.19
CA ARG A 33 -12.02 -8.04 -9.41
C ARG A 33 -13.26 -8.94 -9.43
N GLY A 34 -14.42 -8.41 -9.04
CA GLY A 34 -15.69 -9.14 -9.06
C GLY A 34 -15.95 -10.05 -7.85
N MET A 35 -15.02 -10.12 -6.89
CA MET A 35 -15.25 -10.76 -5.60
C MET A 35 -15.50 -9.69 -4.53
N THR A 36 -16.64 -9.77 -3.87
CA THR A 36 -16.95 -8.98 -2.69
C THR A 36 -16.72 -9.82 -1.45
N ILE A 37 -15.92 -9.31 -0.53
CA ILE A 37 -15.67 -9.91 0.78
C ILE A 37 -16.35 -9.02 1.80
N ASP A 38 -17.40 -9.53 2.43
CA ASP A 38 -18.06 -8.89 3.57
C ASP A 38 -17.35 -9.26 4.87
N ALA A 39 -17.13 -8.27 5.74
CA ALA A 39 -16.50 -8.47 7.04
C ALA A 39 -17.33 -9.38 7.97
N ARG A 40 -18.65 -9.48 7.76
CA ARG A 40 -19.55 -10.35 8.54
C ARG A 40 -19.48 -11.80 8.11
N GLU A 41 -19.33 -12.04 6.81
CA GLU A 41 -19.28 -13.39 6.25
C GLU A 41 -17.86 -13.98 6.32
N ASN A 42 -16.84 -13.15 6.07
CA ASN A 42 -15.44 -13.55 6.12
C ASN A 42 -14.57 -12.44 6.72
N PRO A 43 -14.58 -12.27 8.06
CA PRO A 43 -13.81 -11.25 8.74
C PRO A 43 -12.30 -11.40 8.50
N GLY A 44 -11.79 -12.64 8.47
CA GLY A 44 -10.37 -12.91 8.25
C GLY A 44 -9.89 -12.42 6.88
N GLY A 45 -10.64 -12.73 5.82
CA GLY A 45 -10.34 -12.26 4.47
C GLY A 45 -10.42 -10.74 4.36
N PHE A 46 -11.45 -10.13 4.98
CA PHE A 46 -11.60 -8.68 5.01
C PHE A 46 -10.40 -7.99 5.69
N TYR A 47 -10.02 -8.43 6.89
CA TYR A 47 -8.88 -7.86 7.61
C TYR A 47 -7.56 -8.07 6.88
N LEU A 48 -7.36 -9.20 6.20
CA LEU A 48 -6.15 -9.43 5.39
C LEU A 48 -6.06 -8.44 4.22
N VAL A 49 -7.18 -8.15 3.55
CA VAL A 49 -7.21 -7.15 2.47
C VAL A 49 -6.95 -5.75 3.03
N MET A 50 -7.54 -5.39 4.18
CA MET A 50 -7.26 -4.11 4.84
C MET A 50 -5.79 -3.99 5.25
N PHE A 51 -5.19 -5.08 5.75
CA PHE A 51 -3.78 -5.12 6.10
C PHE A 51 -2.89 -4.89 4.87
N ALA A 52 -3.19 -5.55 3.75
CA ALA A 52 -2.46 -5.35 2.49
C ALA A 52 -2.56 -3.90 2.00
N LYS A 53 -3.76 -3.29 2.01
CA LYS A 53 -3.95 -1.88 1.67
C LYS A 53 -3.19 -0.94 2.61
N GLY A 54 -3.19 -1.24 3.92
CA GLY A 54 -2.45 -0.50 4.92
C GLY A 54 -0.94 -0.57 4.71
N ALA A 55 -0.40 -1.74 4.36
CA ALA A 55 1.01 -1.89 4.04
C ALA A 55 1.44 -1.02 2.84
N PHE A 56 0.60 -0.92 1.80
CA PHE A 56 0.83 -0.01 0.67
C PHE A 56 0.82 1.47 1.09
N ALA A 57 -0.12 1.87 1.94
CA ALA A 57 -0.17 3.23 2.47
C ALA A 57 1.06 3.58 3.30
N CYS A 58 1.52 2.68 4.17
CA CYS A 58 2.74 2.86 4.95
C CYS A 58 3.98 2.94 4.06
N PHE A 59 4.05 2.13 3.00
CA PHE A 59 5.15 2.19 2.04
C PHE A 59 5.18 3.53 1.28
N ALA A 60 4.02 4.05 0.87
CA ALA A 60 3.93 5.37 0.27
C ALA A 60 4.38 6.49 1.24
N ALA A 61 3.99 6.40 2.52
CA ALA A 61 4.47 7.33 3.54
C ALA A 61 6.00 7.24 3.73
N ALA A 62 6.58 6.04 3.67
CA ALA A 62 8.03 5.87 3.71
C ALA A 62 8.71 6.51 2.49
N THR A 63 8.15 6.38 1.28
CA THR A 63 8.70 7.06 0.10
C THR A 63 8.66 8.58 0.21
N LEU A 64 7.60 9.14 0.80
CA LEU A 64 7.50 10.57 1.10
C LEU A 64 8.60 11.00 2.08
N LEU A 65 8.73 10.29 3.21
CA LEU A 65 9.76 10.58 4.21
C LEU A 65 11.18 10.49 3.64
N HIS A 66 11.42 9.55 2.72
CA HIS A 66 12.69 9.43 2.02
C HIS A 66 12.99 10.65 1.15
N THR A 67 11.99 11.18 0.41
CA THR A 67 12.21 12.41 -0.37
C THR A 67 12.42 13.66 0.43
N LEU A 68 11.88 13.71 1.65
CA LEU A 68 12.18 14.76 2.61
C LEU A 68 13.57 14.58 3.26
N GLY A 69 14.31 13.51 2.92
CA GLY A 69 15.62 13.20 3.48
C GLY A 69 15.58 12.72 4.94
N LEU A 70 14.41 12.33 5.45
CA LEU A 70 14.20 11.96 6.85
C LEU A 70 14.54 10.48 7.13
N ILE A 71 14.42 9.62 6.11
CA ILE A 71 14.71 8.19 6.22
C ILE A 71 15.52 7.69 5.00
N GLY A 72 16.17 6.53 5.16
CA GLY A 72 16.84 5.81 4.07
C GLY A 72 15.86 5.31 3.00
N ASP A 73 16.37 4.87 1.85
CA ASP A 73 15.54 4.47 0.70
C ASP A 73 14.69 3.22 1.03
N PRO A 74 13.35 3.36 1.12
CA PRO A 74 12.47 2.25 1.44
C PRO A 74 12.41 1.21 0.30
N VAL A 75 12.67 1.60 -0.94
CA VAL A 75 12.74 0.68 -2.08
C VAL A 75 13.99 -0.19 -1.96
N ALA A 76 15.14 0.41 -1.64
CA ALA A 76 16.36 -0.33 -1.36
C ALA A 76 16.18 -1.31 -0.20
N TRP A 77 15.53 -0.87 0.89
CA TRP A 77 15.24 -1.72 2.05
C TRP A 77 14.37 -2.94 1.68
N VAL A 78 13.36 -2.78 0.82
CA VAL A 78 12.54 -3.90 0.33
C VAL A 78 13.38 -4.85 -0.52
N HIS A 79 14.27 -4.35 -1.38
CA HIS A 79 15.15 -5.18 -2.19
C HIS A 79 16.17 -5.98 -1.37
N GLU A 80 16.64 -5.43 -0.25
CA GLU A 80 17.53 -6.13 0.68
C GLU A 80 16.79 -7.17 1.52
N THR A 81 15.58 -6.85 1.99
CA THR A 81 14.77 -7.73 2.84
C THR A 81 14.17 -8.89 2.04
N PHE A 82 13.80 -8.65 0.78
CA PHE A 82 13.16 -9.63 -0.10
C PHE A 82 13.99 -9.82 -1.39
N PRO A 83 15.17 -10.46 -1.31
CA PRO A 83 16.08 -10.59 -2.45
C PRO A 83 15.48 -11.40 -3.60
N PHE A 84 14.45 -12.21 -3.36
CA PHE A 84 13.72 -12.98 -4.37
C PHE A 84 12.80 -12.12 -5.25
N LEU A 85 12.50 -10.86 -4.87
CA LEU A 85 11.77 -9.91 -5.71
C LEU A 85 12.67 -9.18 -6.72
N LYS A 86 13.98 -9.45 -6.74
CA LYS A 86 14.86 -9.01 -7.83
C LYS A 86 14.47 -9.73 -9.13
N VAL A 87 13.64 -9.08 -9.95
CA VAL A 87 13.52 -9.44 -11.36
C VAL A 87 14.90 -9.22 -11.98
N ARG A 88 15.47 -10.30 -12.50
CA ARG A 88 16.80 -10.34 -13.12
C ARG A 88 16.82 -9.56 -14.42
#